data_AF-B2ZGN3-F1
#
_entry.id   AF-B2ZGN3-F1
#
_cell.length_a   1.000
_cell.length_b   1.000
_cell.length_c   1.000
_cell.angle_alpha   90.00
_cell.angle_beta   90.00
_cell.angle_gamma   90.00
#
_symmetry.space_group_name_H-M   'P 1'
#
loop_
_entity.id
_entity.type
_entity.pdbx_description
1 polymer ?
#
loop_
_entity_poly.entity_id
_entity_poly.type
_entity_poly.pdbx_seq_one_letter_code
_entity_poly.pdbx_strand_id
1 'polypeptide(L)'
;SSYLIGCGIAYCPNQSVLKYYYVCQYCPAGNIIGREHVPYQKGTPCASCPKSCDNGLCTNSCEYDDTISNCKDLMKVVNCDHDLLKTNCPATCKCSDKIY
;
A
#
# COMPACT_ATOMS: atom_id res chain seq x y z
N SER A 1 -1.74 -0.62 1.64
CA SER A 1 -1.72 -2.10 1.56
C SER A 1 -0.49 -2.53 0.77
N SER A 2 0.14 -3.68 1.06
CA SER A 2 1.22 -4.24 0.21
C SER A 2 0.70 -5.49 -0.48
N TYR A 3 0.50 -5.44 -1.80
CA TYR A 3 -0.20 -6.49 -2.56
C TYR A 3 0.66 -7.13 -3.65
N LEU A 4 1.85 -6.58 -3.91
CA LEU A 4 2.86 -7.16 -4.78
C LEU A 4 4.06 -7.59 -3.94
N ILE A 5 4.63 -8.75 -4.28
CA ILE A 5 5.84 -9.27 -3.64
C ILE A 5 6.77 -9.85 -4.70
N GLY A 6 8.06 -9.54 -4.59
CA GLY A 6 9.12 -10.15 -5.37
C GLY A 6 10.23 -10.62 -4.45
N CYS A 7 10.66 -11.87 -4.58
CA CYS A 7 11.69 -12.46 -3.74
C CYS A 7 12.85 -13.02 -4.58
N GLY A 8 14.04 -13.03 -4.00
CA GLY A 8 15.25 -13.57 -4.61
C GLY A 8 16.22 -14.11 -3.57
N ILE A 9 17.10 -15.00 -4.02
CA ILE A 9 18.18 -15.58 -3.22
C ILE A 9 19.51 -15.38 -3.96
N ALA A 10 20.55 -15.03 -3.22
CA ALA A 10 21.92 -14.99 -3.72
C ALA A 10 22.81 -15.96 -2.92
N TYR A 11 23.57 -16.79 -3.63
CA TYR A 11 24.66 -17.56 -3.02
C TYR A 11 25.94 -16.73 -3.05
N CYS A 12 26.49 -16.43 -1.87
CA CYS A 12 27.66 -15.59 -1.67
C CYS A 12 28.77 -16.42 -1.01
N PRO A 13 29.54 -17.24 -1.76
CA PRO A 13 30.48 -18.23 -1.19
C PRO A 13 31.58 -17.62 -0.32
N ASN A 14 31.94 -16.36 -0.57
CA ASN A 14 32.98 -15.63 0.15
C ASN A 14 32.42 -14.79 1.32
N GLN A 15 31.12 -14.86 1.59
CA GLN A 15 30.49 -14.22 2.75
C GLN A 15 30.33 -15.24 3.88
N SER A 16 30.93 -14.96 5.03
CA SER A 16 30.93 -15.87 6.18
C SER A 16 29.57 -15.94 6.89
N VAL A 17 28.81 -14.85 6.90
CA VAL A 17 27.52 -14.74 7.59
C VAL A 17 26.34 -14.88 6.63
N LEU A 18 26.44 -14.26 5.44
CA LEU A 18 25.36 -14.18 4.46
C LEU A 18 25.63 -15.11 3.26
N LYS A 19 26.10 -16.33 3.52
CA LYS A 19 26.44 -17.30 2.45
C LYS A 19 25.26 -17.60 1.53
N TYR A 20 24.05 -17.59 2.08
CA TYR A 20 22.80 -17.57 1.32
C TYR A 20 21.99 -16.37 1.79
N TYR A 21 21.84 -15.38 0.92
CA TYR A 21 21.16 -14.14 1.25
C TYR A 21 19.80 -14.06 0.57
N TYR A 22 18.75 -13.94 1.38
CA TYR A 22 17.36 -13.92 0.95
C TYR A 22 16.81 -12.51 1.05
N VAL A 23 16.17 -12.03 0.00
CA VAL A 23 15.56 -10.70 -0.05
C VAL A 23 14.16 -10.81 -0.63
N CYS A 24 13.18 -10.21 0.04
CA CYS A 24 11.85 -9.98 -0.51
C CYS A 24 11.53 -8.48 -0.47
N GLN A 25 11.01 -7.97 -1.58
CA GLN A 25 10.52 -6.60 -1.73
C GLN A 25 8.99 -6.63 -1.80
N TYR A 26 8.35 -5.68 -1.13
CA TYR A 26 6.90 -5.56 -1.03
C TYR A 26 6.48 -4.20 -1.60
N CYS A 27 5.50 -4.20 -2.50
CA CYS A 27 4.99 -2.99 -3.14
C CYS A 27 3.45 -2.88 -3.00
N PRO A 28 2.92 -1.69 -2.72
CA PRO A 28 3.60 -0.52 -2.15
C PRO A 28 4.29 -0.83 -0.81
N ALA A 29 5.23 0.03 -0.40
CA ALA A 29 5.98 -0.15 0.84
C ALA A 29 5.05 -0.09 2.08
N GLY A 30 5.25 -1.03 2.99
CA GLY A 30 4.57 -1.04 4.29
C GLY A 30 5.30 -0.21 5.34
N ASN A 31 5.06 -0.52 6.62
CA ASN A 31 5.75 0.08 7.77
C ASN A 31 5.77 1.61 7.75
N ILE A 32 4.60 2.22 7.48
CA ILE A 32 4.42 3.67 7.49
C ILE A 32 4.69 4.20 8.90
N ILE A 33 5.53 5.23 8.99
CA ILE A 33 5.93 5.85 10.26
C ILE A 33 4.69 6.36 11.01
N GLY A 34 4.54 5.97 12.27
CA GLY A 34 3.37 6.27 13.11
C GLY A 34 2.18 5.32 12.92
N ARG A 35 2.27 4.32 12.04
CA ARG A 35 1.26 3.28 11.82
C ARG A 35 1.82 1.85 11.89
N GLU A 36 3.05 1.69 12.37
CA GLU A 36 3.77 0.42 12.43
C GLU A 36 3.02 -0.64 13.26
N HIS A 37 2.33 -0.20 14.32
CA HIS A 37 1.53 -1.07 15.19
C HIS A 37 0.09 -1.28 14.73
N VAL A 38 -0.33 -0.61 13.65
CA VAL A 38 -1.66 -0.75 13.05
C VAL A 38 -1.51 -0.96 11.53
N PRO A 39 -0.95 -2.12 11.11
CA PRO A 39 -0.64 -2.39 9.71
C PRO A 39 -1.88 -2.54 8.82
N TYR A 40 -3.05 -2.75 9.41
CA TYR A 40 -4.33 -2.85 8.73
C TYR A 40 -5.47 -2.30 9.60
N GLN A 41 -6.59 -1.96 8.97
CA GLN A 41 -7.80 -1.56 9.68
C GLN A 41 -8.45 -2.79 10.33
N LYS A 42 -8.57 -2.78 11.67
CA LYS A 42 -9.27 -3.83 12.41
C LYS A 42 -10.76 -3.83 12.06
N GLY A 43 -11.32 -5.00 11.80
CA GLY A 43 -12.75 -5.16 11.50
C GLY A 43 -13.09 -6.56 11.01
N THR A 44 -14.34 -6.73 10.54
CA THR A 44 -14.79 -7.95 9.86
C THR A 44 -14.01 -8.12 8.55
N PRO A 45 -13.59 -9.35 8.18
CA PRO A 45 -12.94 -9.61 6.90
C PRO A 45 -13.72 -9.00 5.73
N CYS A 46 -13.00 -8.36 4.81
CA CYS A 46 -13.55 -7.70 3.62
C CYS A 46 -14.62 -6.62 3.83
N ALA A 47 -14.79 -6.07 5.05
CA ALA A 47 -15.78 -5.00 5.29
C ALA A 47 -15.59 -3.78 4.37
N SER A 48 -14.34 -3.46 4.01
CA SER A 48 -13.98 -2.35 3.10
C SER A 48 -14.04 -2.73 1.61
N CYS A 49 -14.30 -3.99 1.26
CA CYS A 49 -14.27 -4.49 -0.11
C CYS A 49 -15.31 -5.61 -0.37
N PRO A 50 -16.60 -5.40 -0.04
CA PRO A 50 -17.61 -6.47 -0.04
C PRO A 50 -17.85 -7.11 -1.41
N LYS A 51 -17.55 -6.39 -2.50
CA LYS A 51 -17.69 -6.86 -3.89
C LYS A 51 -16.40 -7.45 -4.48
N SER A 52 -15.30 -7.39 -3.75
CA SER A 52 -13.96 -7.77 -4.21
C SER A 52 -13.22 -8.50 -3.10
N CYS A 53 -13.81 -9.60 -2.65
CA CYS A 53 -13.32 -10.42 -1.55
C CYS A 53 -13.02 -11.84 -2.05
N ASP A 54 -11.82 -12.31 -1.77
CA ASP A 54 -11.40 -13.69 -1.99
C ASP A 54 -10.89 -14.26 -0.66
N ASN A 55 -11.62 -15.20 -0.07
CA ASN A 55 -11.25 -15.87 1.19
C ASN A 55 -10.81 -14.92 2.33
N GLY A 56 -11.49 -13.77 2.46
CA GLY A 56 -11.21 -12.78 3.48
C GLY A 56 -10.15 -11.72 3.10
N LEU A 57 -9.61 -11.78 1.88
CA LEU A 57 -8.65 -10.82 1.34
C LEU A 57 -9.31 -9.93 0.28
N CYS A 58 -9.00 -8.63 0.31
CA CYS A 58 -9.47 -7.69 -0.71
C CYS A 58 -8.65 -7.86 -2.01
N THR A 59 -9.33 -7.87 -3.16
CA THR A 59 -8.72 -8.03 -4.49
C THR A 59 -8.79 -6.77 -5.37
N ASN A 60 -9.24 -5.64 -4.80
CA ASN A 60 -9.41 -4.35 -5.46
C ASN A 60 -8.34 -3.32 -5.05
N SER A 61 -7.06 -3.65 -5.15
CA SER A 61 -5.98 -2.70 -4.80
C SER A 61 -5.87 -1.51 -5.78
N CYS A 62 -5.55 -0.33 -5.26
CA CYS A 62 -5.25 0.86 -6.06
C CYS A 62 -3.86 0.77 -6.69
N GLU A 63 -3.74 1.23 -7.93
CA GLU A 63 -2.49 1.25 -8.71
C GLU A 63 -1.74 2.58 -8.56
N TYR A 64 -2.33 3.55 -7.86
CA TYR A 64 -1.74 4.85 -7.57
C TYR A 64 -1.43 4.94 -6.08
N ASP A 65 -0.44 5.74 -5.73
CA ASP A 65 -0.09 6.09 -4.36
C ASP A 65 -0.19 7.59 -4.15
N ASP A 66 -0.74 8.00 -3.00
CA ASP A 66 -0.68 9.39 -2.56
C ASP A 66 0.75 9.71 -2.08
N THR A 67 1.29 10.85 -2.52
CA THR A 67 2.65 11.29 -2.13
C THR A 67 2.68 12.04 -0.81
N ILE A 68 1.52 12.53 -0.35
CA ILE A 68 1.34 13.20 0.94
C ILE A 68 0.32 12.46 1.80
N SER A 69 0.55 12.41 3.10
CA SER A 69 -0.21 11.55 4.02
C SER A 69 -1.63 12.03 4.33
N ASN A 70 -1.93 13.32 4.11
CA ASN A 70 -3.18 13.96 4.51
C ASN A 70 -4.15 14.19 3.33
N CYS A 71 -4.00 13.49 2.20
CA CYS A 71 -4.87 13.63 1.04
C CYS A 71 -6.37 13.48 1.36
N LYS A 72 -6.73 12.52 2.23
CA LYS A 72 -8.13 12.31 2.66
C LYS A 72 -8.71 13.50 3.43
N ASP A 73 -7.88 14.27 4.14
CA ASP A 73 -8.31 15.49 4.82
C ASP A 73 -8.34 16.68 3.88
N LEU A 74 -7.36 16.79 2.96
CA LEU A 74 -7.34 17.83 1.94
C LEU A 74 -8.55 17.77 1.00
N MET A 75 -9.00 16.56 0.64
CA MET A 75 -10.17 16.36 -0.22
C MET A 75 -11.48 16.90 0.39
N LYS A 76 -11.50 17.14 1.72
CA LYS A 76 -12.66 17.76 2.40
C LYS A 76 -12.71 19.28 2.21
N VAL A 77 -11.59 19.90 1.82
CA VAL A 77 -11.43 21.36 1.70
C VAL A 77 -11.35 21.79 0.24
N VAL A 78 -10.68 21.01 -0.60
CA VAL A 78 -10.46 21.27 -2.03
C VAL A 78 -10.72 19.99 -2.82
N ASN A 79 -11.18 20.13 -4.06
CA ASN A 79 -11.50 18.97 -4.92
C ASN A 79 -10.28 18.48 -5.71
N CYS A 80 -10.46 17.37 -6.43
CA CYS A 80 -9.42 16.75 -7.25
C CYS A 80 -9.05 17.52 -8.52
N ASP A 81 -9.76 18.60 -8.86
CA ASP A 81 -9.39 19.51 -9.95
C ASP A 81 -8.30 20.50 -9.51
N HIS A 82 -8.14 20.71 -8.21
CA HIS A 82 -7.09 21.56 -7.66
C HIS A 82 -5.70 20.92 -7.85
N ASP A 83 -4.75 21.70 -8.36
CA ASP A 83 -3.40 21.23 -8.74
C ASP A 83 -2.68 20.47 -7.61
N LEU A 84 -2.88 20.91 -6.36
CA LEU A 84 -2.35 20.23 -5.17
C LEU A 84 -2.76 18.75 -5.10
N LEU A 85 -4.05 18.44 -5.19
CA LEU A 85 -4.55 17.06 -5.10
C LEU A 85 -4.28 16.28 -6.40
N LYS A 86 -4.44 16.95 -7.53
CA LYS A 86 -4.19 16.33 -8.83
C LYS A 86 -2.75 15.80 -8.95
N THR A 87 -1.80 16.51 -8.36
CA THR A 87 -0.37 16.14 -8.39
C THR A 87 0.01 15.17 -7.27
N ASN A 88 -0.50 15.37 -6.06
CA ASN A 88 0.00 14.67 -4.87
C ASN A 88 -0.94 13.60 -4.30
N CYS A 89 -2.18 13.55 -4.77
CA CYS A 89 -3.22 12.67 -4.23
C CYS A 89 -3.89 11.79 -5.31
N PRO A 90 -3.14 11.13 -6.22
CA PRO A 90 -3.74 10.38 -7.31
C PRO A 90 -4.53 9.17 -6.83
N ALA A 91 -4.17 8.54 -5.71
CA ALA A 91 -4.94 7.42 -5.15
C ALA A 91 -6.27 7.94 -4.62
N THR A 92 -6.24 8.99 -3.78
CA THR A 92 -7.46 9.62 -3.25
C THR A 92 -8.41 10.09 -4.35
N CYS A 93 -7.87 10.60 -5.46
CA CYS A 93 -8.70 11.14 -6.55
C CYS A 93 -9.19 10.10 -7.58
N LYS A 94 -8.52 8.94 -7.72
CA LYS A 94 -8.81 7.98 -8.80
C LYS A 94 -9.27 6.61 -8.32
N CYS A 95 -9.23 6.33 -7.02
CA CYS A 95 -9.44 4.99 -6.47
C CYS A 95 -10.66 4.88 -5.52
N SER A 96 -11.79 5.51 -5.88
CA SER A 96 -13.01 5.59 -5.05
C SER A 96 -13.54 4.24 -4.51
N ASP A 97 -13.37 3.14 -5.27
CA ASP A 97 -13.80 1.78 -4.89
C ASP A 97 -12.62 0.80 -4.73
N LYS A 98 -11.40 1.31 -4.49
CA LYS A 98 -10.19 0.50 -4.36
C LYS A 98 -9.51 0.71 -3.00
N ILE A 99 -8.71 -0.27 -2.56
CA ILE A 99 -7.94 -0.21 -1.31
C ILE A 99 -6.62 0.53 -1.55
N TYR A 100 -6.37 1.59 -0.77
CA TYR A 100 -5.11 2.33 -0.70
C TYR A 100 -4.83 2.85 0.72
#